data_AF-A0AAU8MQW2-F1
#
_entry.id   AF-A0AAU8MQW2-F1
#
_cell.length_a   1.000
_cell.length_b   1.000
_cell.length_c   1.000
_cell.angle_alpha   90.00
_cell.angle_beta   90.00
_cell.angle_gamma   90.00
#
_symmetry.space_group_name_H-M   'P 1'
#
loop_
_entity.id
_entity.type
_entity.pdbx_description
1 polymer ?
#
loop_
_entity_poly.entity_id
_entity_poly.type
_entity_poly.pdbx_seq_one_letter_code
_entity_poly.pdbx_strand_id
1 'polypeptide(L)'
;MIDNFAAVGATPSAGQATGNRFVQGLENNLAGLPASEGVMHRFVSSQGDDMRTGLSRLADRISSVRSGEDAGRAIVSGISGPGGYKDTARTEVRSLYGALDSMIDPNLRIGVDNTAKTLKDLNPVIPGAPSLSKLFQNSRIEGIAQALQKDRTSAASAASRPDVANEAKNLRATLEQRAKDIDFLNQQNAVEAARLNQVRRSLGQREIEHIDYPVTGKEEIDAQVSELLKARADGLMPYESIKKLRTLVGEELENAGLLSDVPPSKYKALYAAVSRDMQAAAEQEGAAAVDAWQKADKANRDMMRVMEQVAHVVDKKGGPEKVFQAALAGTREGATTLRTLMDALPESGQRAVTSAVLRRLGMVPPSAQNVEGSVFSAGTFMTNWNRLSSEARDVLFKRYGPQFASDIDRLAIVADNVKRGSAVYANPSGTGNKVLGIGYLGALFSSLFTGNPAAIAATIGGGAMANALARVLTSPRAVNWLANSTSLPKGAALASLRQLASQTDDPDVNALQDLVATAEHRDEVDDHTGQ
;
A
#
# COMPACT_ATOMS: atom_id res chain seq x y z
N MET A 1 -2.27 -31.03 17.42
CA MET A 1 -0.91 -30.88 16.84
C MET A 1 -0.81 -31.60 15.50
N ILE A 2 -1.16 -32.88 15.42
CA ILE A 2 -1.24 -33.63 14.15
C ILE A 2 -2.08 -32.91 13.08
N ASP A 3 -3.25 -32.40 13.46
CA ASP A 3 -4.14 -31.70 12.51
C ASP A 3 -3.50 -30.46 11.87
N ASN A 4 -2.61 -29.76 12.59
CA ASN A 4 -1.89 -28.60 12.05
C ASN A 4 -0.86 -29.02 11.01
N PHE A 5 -0.15 -30.13 11.26
CA PHE A 5 0.80 -30.73 10.31
C PHE A 5 0.07 -31.27 9.07
N ALA A 6 -1.04 -31.99 9.26
CA ALA A 6 -1.88 -32.48 8.18
C ALA A 6 -2.44 -31.34 7.32
N ALA A 7 -2.86 -30.21 7.94
CA ALA A 7 -3.37 -29.04 7.23
C ALA A 7 -2.35 -28.40 6.26
N VAL A 8 -1.06 -28.52 6.55
CA VAL A 8 0.02 -28.03 5.66
C VAL A 8 0.64 -29.13 4.80
N GLY A 9 0.15 -30.37 4.95
CA GLY A 9 0.63 -31.55 4.24
C GLY A 9 2.00 -32.06 4.70
N ALA A 10 2.42 -31.74 5.93
CA ALA A 10 3.65 -32.24 6.52
C ALA A 10 3.35 -33.37 7.51
N THR A 11 4.30 -34.28 7.70
CA THR A 11 4.20 -35.36 8.71
C THR A 11 5.00 -34.98 9.96
N PRO A 12 4.41 -34.95 11.18
CA PRO A 12 5.15 -34.66 12.40
C PRO A 12 6.02 -35.86 12.82
N SER A 13 7.11 -35.62 13.56
CA SER A 13 7.78 -36.69 14.32
C SER A 13 6.95 -37.11 15.52
N ALA A 14 7.30 -38.23 16.14
CA ALA A 14 6.69 -38.69 17.38
C ALA A 14 6.77 -37.63 18.49
N GLY A 15 7.90 -36.95 18.64
CA GLY A 15 8.12 -35.87 19.59
C GLY A 15 7.35 -34.59 19.27
N GLN A 16 7.15 -34.28 17.97
CA GLN A 16 6.35 -33.13 17.53
C GLN A 16 4.84 -33.40 17.65
N ALA A 17 4.40 -34.62 17.37
CA ALA A 17 2.98 -35.01 17.43
C ALA A 17 2.48 -35.10 18.88
N THR A 18 3.28 -35.70 19.76
CA THR A 18 2.94 -35.89 21.19
C THR A 18 3.27 -34.68 22.06
N GLY A 19 4.17 -33.80 21.62
CA GLY A 19 4.68 -32.69 22.43
C GLY A 19 5.56 -33.13 23.61
N ASN A 20 5.94 -34.41 23.69
CA ASN A 20 6.69 -34.95 24.82
C ASN A 20 8.19 -34.60 24.71
N ARG A 21 8.70 -33.82 25.67
CA ARG A 21 10.11 -33.40 25.74
C ARG A 21 11.08 -34.57 25.81
N PHE A 22 10.67 -35.69 26.40
CA PHE A 22 11.51 -36.87 26.50
C PHE A 22 11.68 -37.55 25.13
N VAL A 23 10.60 -37.67 24.35
CA VAL A 23 10.64 -38.23 22.99
C VAL A 23 11.47 -37.31 22.07
N GLN A 24 11.30 -35.99 22.19
CA GLN A 24 12.14 -35.03 21.48
C GLN A 24 13.63 -35.18 21.86
N GLY A 25 13.93 -35.43 23.14
CA GLY A 25 15.28 -35.75 23.61
C GLY A 25 15.86 -37.02 22.99
N LEU A 26 15.05 -38.06 22.81
CA LEU A 26 15.45 -39.29 22.11
C LEU A 26 15.75 -39.03 20.64
N GLU A 27 14.87 -38.32 19.93
CA GLU A 27 15.06 -37.91 18.53
C GLU A 27 16.35 -37.09 18.34
N ASN A 28 16.65 -36.19 19.27
CA ASN A 28 17.90 -35.42 19.31
C ASN A 28 19.15 -36.30 19.42
N ASN A 29 19.12 -37.33 20.25
CA ASN A 29 20.24 -38.25 20.35
C ASN A 29 20.38 -39.10 19.08
N LEU A 30 19.26 -39.54 18.48
CA LEU A 30 19.26 -40.31 17.23
C LEU A 30 19.81 -39.49 16.05
N ALA A 31 19.52 -38.19 15.96
CA ALA A 31 20.04 -37.35 14.90
C ALA A 31 21.56 -37.16 14.96
N GLY A 32 22.19 -37.28 16.15
CA GLY A 32 23.63 -37.16 16.34
C GLY A 32 24.42 -38.46 16.17
N LEU A 33 23.77 -39.58 15.82
CA LEU A 33 24.42 -40.88 15.70
C LEU A 33 24.58 -41.30 14.23
N PRO A 34 25.77 -41.76 13.80
CA PRO A 34 26.03 -42.07 12.39
C PRO A 34 25.04 -43.01 11.71
N ALA A 35 24.44 -43.95 12.45
CA ALA A 35 23.53 -44.93 11.88
C ALA A 35 22.07 -44.45 11.71
N SER A 36 21.65 -43.42 12.46
CA SER A 36 20.31 -42.83 12.40
C SER A 36 20.28 -41.42 11.83
N GLU A 37 21.43 -40.74 11.77
CA GLU A 37 21.63 -39.42 11.19
C GLU A 37 21.01 -39.32 9.79
N GLY A 38 21.28 -40.29 8.92
CA GLY A 38 20.74 -40.27 7.55
C GLY A 38 19.21 -40.40 7.47
N VAL A 39 18.56 -41.11 8.39
CA VAL A 39 17.09 -41.20 8.46
C VAL A 39 16.51 -39.90 9.00
N MET A 40 17.06 -39.38 10.09
CA MET A 40 16.61 -38.14 10.72
C MET A 40 16.81 -36.91 9.80
N HIS A 41 17.95 -36.83 9.10
CA HIS A 41 18.23 -35.74 8.16
C HIS A 41 17.26 -35.78 6.96
N ARG A 42 17.02 -36.96 6.36
CA ARG A 42 16.04 -37.10 5.28
C ARG A 42 14.63 -36.71 5.70
N PHE A 43 14.24 -37.07 6.93
CA PHE A 43 12.93 -36.70 7.47
C PHE A 43 12.80 -35.19 7.71
N VAL A 44 13.83 -34.54 8.25
CA VAL A 44 13.85 -33.08 8.41
C VAL A 44 13.79 -32.38 7.04
N SER A 45 14.52 -32.88 6.04
CA SER A 45 14.46 -32.37 4.67
C SER A 45 13.08 -32.55 4.05
N SER A 46 12.44 -33.73 4.20
CA SER A 46 11.10 -33.99 3.68
C SER A 46 10.04 -33.09 4.32
N GLN A 47 10.14 -32.84 5.64
CA GLN A 47 9.26 -31.86 6.31
C GLN A 47 9.43 -30.45 5.73
N GLY A 48 10.67 -30.05 5.39
CA GLY A 48 10.95 -28.80 4.72
C GLY A 48 10.26 -28.68 3.35
N ASP A 49 10.31 -29.75 2.55
CA ASP A 49 9.66 -29.83 1.24
C ASP A 49 8.13 -29.87 1.32
N ASP A 50 7.58 -30.59 2.31
CA ASP A 50 6.16 -30.64 2.57
C ASP A 50 5.62 -29.25 2.92
N MET A 51 6.29 -28.53 3.82
CA MET A 51 5.94 -27.16 4.17
C MET A 51 6.07 -26.21 2.98
N ARG A 52 7.13 -26.35 2.16
CA ARG A 52 7.28 -25.58 0.91
C ARG A 52 6.12 -25.82 -0.04
N THR A 53 5.69 -27.07 -0.17
CA THR A 53 4.57 -27.48 -1.04
C THR A 53 3.24 -27.00 -0.48
N GLY A 54 3.03 -27.08 0.84
CA GLY A 54 1.89 -26.49 1.55
C GLY A 54 1.82 -24.99 1.29
N LEU A 55 2.88 -24.25 1.61
CA LEU A 55 2.99 -22.81 1.36
C LEU A 55 2.74 -22.44 -0.10
N SER A 56 3.32 -23.19 -1.04
CA SER A 56 3.12 -22.96 -2.48
C SER A 56 1.66 -23.14 -2.87
N ARG A 57 0.98 -24.20 -2.38
CA ARG A 57 -0.46 -24.39 -2.58
C ARG A 57 -1.27 -23.22 -2.02
N LEU A 58 -0.96 -22.73 -0.82
CA LEU A 58 -1.63 -21.57 -0.22
C LEU A 58 -1.46 -20.32 -1.12
N ALA A 59 -0.23 -20.07 -1.59
CA ALA A 59 0.09 -18.94 -2.46
C ALA A 59 -0.57 -19.06 -3.85
N ASP A 60 -0.56 -20.25 -4.45
CA ASP A 60 -1.14 -20.52 -5.78
C ASP A 60 -2.68 -20.38 -5.80
N ARG A 61 -3.36 -20.53 -4.64
CA ARG A 61 -4.81 -20.27 -4.54
C ARG A 61 -5.17 -18.81 -4.76
N ILE A 62 -4.26 -17.88 -4.46
CA ILE A 62 -4.52 -16.44 -4.61
C ILE A 62 -3.89 -15.88 -5.88
N SER A 63 -2.67 -16.27 -6.23
CA SER A 63 -1.99 -15.76 -7.41
C SER A 63 -0.89 -16.69 -7.91
N SER A 64 -0.79 -16.80 -9.23
CA SER A 64 0.32 -17.48 -9.93
C SER A 64 1.65 -16.71 -9.85
N VAL A 65 1.66 -15.47 -9.36
CA VAL A 65 2.86 -14.66 -9.16
C VAL A 65 3.80 -15.34 -8.17
N ARG A 66 5.06 -15.53 -8.56
CA ARG A 66 6.03 -16.32 -7.78
C ARG A 66 7.17 -15.50 -7.18
N SER A 67 7.43 -14.32 -7.72
CA SER A 67 8.60 -13.51 -7.38
C SER A 67 8.22 -12.15 -6.80
N GLY A 68 9.11 -11.59 -5.98
CA GLY A 68 9.00 -10.21 -5.54
C GLY A 68 9.10 -9.21 -6.71
N GLU A 69 9.81 -9.56 -7.78
CA GLU A 69 9.90 -8.73 -8.98
C GLU A 69 8.55 -8.62 -9.71
N ASP A 70 7.84 -9.72 -9.88
CA ASP A 70 6.49 -9.74 -10.46
C ASP A 70 5.49 -8.98 -9.60
N ALA A 71 5.55 -9.16 -8.27
CA ALA A 71 4.74 -8.38 -7.34
C ALA A 71 5.08 -6.89 -7.39
N GLY A 72 6.36 -6.55 -7.54
CA GLY A 72 6.83 -5.19 -7.76
C GLY A 72 6.28 -4.57 -9.04
N ARG A 73 6.24 -5.34 -10.14
CA ARG A 73 5.62 -4.90 -11.41
C ARG A 73 4.13 -4.67 -11.22
N ALA A 74 3.44 -5.59 -10.54
CA ALA A 74 2.03 -5.46 -10.23
C ALA A 74 1.72 -4.26 -9.33
N ILE A 75 2.64 -3.90 -8.42
CA ILE A 75 2.55 -2.67 -7.63
C ILE A 75 2.66 -1.44 -8.55
N VAL A 76 3.69 -1.36 -9.38
CA VAL A 76 3.90 -0.21 -10.27
C VAL A 76 2.72 -0.05 -11.23
N SER A 77 2.27 -1.13 -11.86
CA SER A 77 1.13 -1.09 -12.78
C SER A 77 -0.18 -0.76 -12.08
N GLY A 78 -0.41 -1.33 -10.89
CA GLY A 78 -1.62 -1.12 -10.11
C GLY A 78 -1.75 0.28 -9.52
N ILE A 79 -0.63 0.98 -9.26
CA ILE A 79 -0.65 2.35 -8.72
C ILE A 79 -0.54 3.40 -9.82
N SER A 80 0.47 3.30 -10.69
CA SER A 80 0.84 4.34 -11.65
C SER A 80 0.64 3.94 -13.12
N GLY A 81 0.31 2.67 -13.39
CA GLY A 81 0.05 2.19 -14.75
C GLY A 81 -1.34 2.55 -15.27
N PRO A 82 -1.59 2.33 -16.58
CA PRO A 82 -2.90 2.58 -17.19
C PRO A 82 -4.03 1.85 -16.46
N GLY A 83 -5.02 2.61 -15.99
CA GLY A 83 -6.15 2.06 -15.23
C GLY A 83 -5.82 1.66 -13.78
N GLY A 84 -4.63 2.02 -13.29
CA GLY A 84 -4.25 1.90 -11.90
C GLY A 84 -4.94 2.95 -11.01
N TYR A 85 -4.54 2.97 -9.73
CA TYR A 85 -5.09 3.89 -8.72
C TYR A 85 -5.03 5.36 -9.15
N LYS A 86 -3.87 5.81 -9.66
CA LYS A 86 -3.68 7.21 -10.06
C LYS A 86 -4.69 7.63 -11.14
N ASP A 87 -4.92 6.78 -12.14
CA ASP A 87 -5.83 7.09 -13.25
C ASP A 87 -7.29 7.03 -12.82
N THR A 88 -7.66 6.02 -12.05
CA THR A 88 -9.04 5.81 -11.56
C THR A 88 -9.44 6.91 -10.57
N ALA A 89 -8.58 7.21 -9.59
CA ALA A 89 -8.81 8.28 -8.63
C ALA A 89 -8.87 9.65 -9.31
N ARG A 90 -8.00 9.94 -10.29
CA ARG A 90 -8.10 11.18 -11.09
C ARG A 90 -9.40 11.29 -11.85
N THR A 91 -9.88 10.18 -12.39
CA THR A 91 -11.15 10.13 -13.12
C THR A 91 -12.33 10.41 -12.19
N GLU A 92 -12.35 9.79 -11.02
CA GLU A 92 -13.35 10.05 -9.97
C GLU A 92 -13.32 11.53 -9.53
N VAL A 93 -12.14 12.06 -9.21
CA VAL A 93 -11.96 13.46 -8.82
C VAL A 93 -12.46 14.42 -9.90
N ARG A 94 -12.12 14.17 -11.17
CA ARG A 94 -12.61 14.98 -12.31
C ARG A 94 -14.12 14.91 -12.44
N SER A 95 -14.71 13.73 -12.26
CA SER A 95 -16.17 13.57 -12.32
C SER A 95 -16.86 14.35 -11.20
N LEU A 96 -16.34 14.29 -9.97
CA LEU A 96 -16.90 15.00 -8.82
C LEU A 96 -16.78 16.52 -8.97
N TYR A 97 -15.63 17.01 -9.44
CA TYR A 97 -15.49 18.45 -9.74
C TYR A 97 -16.33 18.87 -10.94
N GLY A 98 -16.53 18.03 -11.95
CA GLY A 98 -17.45 18.31 -13.05
C GLY A 98 -18.91 18.45 -12.60
N ALA A 99 -19.33 17.62 -11.62
CA ALA A 99 -20.64 17.75 -11.01
C ALA A 99 -20.79 19.06 -10.23
N LEU A 100 -19.76 19.46 -9.47
CA LEU A 100 -19.72 20.77 -8.81
C LEU A 100 -19.79 21.92 -9.83
N ASP A 101 -18.97 21.86 -10.89
CA ASP A 101 -18.87 22.93 -11.89
C ASP A 101 -20.19 23.11 -12.66
N SER A 102 -21.06 22.10 -12.71
CA SER A 102 -22.41 22.25 -13.29
C SER A 102 -23.36 23.10 -12.44
N MET A 103 -23.00 23.36 -11.16
CA MET A 103 -23.80 24.12 -10.20
C MET A 103 -23.30 25.55 -9.99
N ILE A 104 -22.09 25.89 -10.47
CA ILE A 104 -21.46 27.20 -10.26
C ILE A 104 -21.28 27.88 -11.61
N ASP A 105 -21.76 29.12 -11.77
CA ASP A 105 -21.52 29.89 -12.99
C ASP A 105 -20.00 30.09 -13.20
N PRO A 106 -19.43 29.71 -14.37
CA PRO A 106 -18.00 29.90 -14.63
C PRO A 106 -17.55 31.36 -14.52
N ASN A 107 -18.46 32.32 -14.75
CA ASN A 107 -18.22 33.76 -14.65
C ASN A 107 -18.56 34.34 -13.27
N LEU A 108 -18.98 33.51 -12.31
CA LEU A 108 -19.25 33.95 -10.94
C LEU A 108 -18.04 34.70 -10.39
N ARG A 109 -18.30 35.91 -9.88
CA ARG A 109 -17.28 36.83 -9.36
C ARG A 109 -16.98 36.45 -7.92
N ILE A 110 -15.79 35.88 -7.65
CA ILE A 110 -15.43 35.39 -6.32
C ILE A 110 -14.22 36.13 -5.74
N GLY A 111 -14.21 36.29 -4.42
CA GLY A 111 -13.07 36.82 -3.68
C GLY A 111 -11.91 35.82 -3.64
N VAL A 112 -10.68 36.32 -3.60
CA VAL A 112 -9.45 35.51 -3.52
C VAL A 112 -8.61 35.86 -2.31
N ASP A 113 -9.28 36.19 -1.21
CA ASP A 113 -8.65 36.77 -0.03
C ASP A 113 -7.79 35.74 0.72
N ASN A 114 -8.19 34.46 0.73
CA ASN A 114 -7.34 33.41 1.29
C ASN A 114 -6.06 33.24 0.47
N THR A 115 -6.19 33.23 -0.86
CA THR A 115 -5.06 33.12 -1.78
C THR A 115 -4.11 34.31 -1.64
N ALA A 116 -4.63 35.54 -1.69
CA ALA A 116 -3.83 36.76 -1.58
C ALA A 116 -3.11 36.84 -0.22
N LYS A 117 -3.81 36.52 0.88
CA LYS A 117 -3.21 36.46 2.21
C LYS A 117 -2.11 35.41 2.27
N THR A 118 -2.34 34.21 1.74
CA THR A 118 -1.37 33.11 1.78
C THR A 118 -0.12 33.45 0.95
N LEU A 119 -0.27 34.07 -0.23
CA LEU A 119 0.87 34.53 -1.03
C LEU A 119 1.72 35.56 -0.30
N LYS A 120 1.09 36.46 0.47
CA LYS A 120 1.79 37.41 1.34
C LYS A 120 2.51 36.69 2.49
N ASP A 121 1.84 35.76 3.15
CA ASP A 121 2.40 35.00 4.29
C ASP A 121 3.57 34.09 3.86
N LEU A 122 3.54 33.57 2.63
CA LEU A 122 4.62 32.75 2.05
C LEU A 122 5.88 33.53 1.65
N ASN A 123 5.77 34.87 1.59
CA ASN A 123 6.87 35.81 1.32
C ASN A 123 6.91 36.92 2.38
N PRO A 124 7.19 36.56 3.65
CA PRO A 124 7.10 37.49 4.76
C PRO A 124 8.13 38.61 4.62
N VAL A 125 7.74 39.81 5.03
CA VAL A 125 8.64 40.96 5.18
C VAL A 125 9.00 41.08 6.65
N ILE A 126 10.28 41.17 6.96
CA ILE A 126 10.79 41.42 8.31
C ILE A 126 10.80 42.94 8.53
N PRO A 127 9.94 43.47 9.44
CA PRO A 127 9.89 44.90 9.70
C PRO A 127 11.28 45.44 10.09
N GLY A 128 11.73 46.51 9.44
CA GLY A 128 13.04 47.12 9.68
C GLY A 128 14.24 46.39 9.06
N ALA A 129 14.07 45.23 8.41
CA ALA A 129 15.16 44.47 7.81
C ALA A 129 14.87 44.08 6.33
N PRO A 130 14.82 45.06 5.40
CA PRO A 130 14.47 44.80 4.00
C PRO A 130 15.49 43.91 3.29
N SER A 131 16.80 44.09 3.56
CA SER A 131 17.85 43.25 2.98
C SER A 131 17.77 41.79 3.45
N LEU A 132 17.42 41.58 4.72
CA LEU A 132 17.25 40.23 5.27
C LEU A 132 15.99 39.55 4.73
N SER A 133 14.90 40.32 4.55
CA SER A 133 13.64 39.81 3.98
C SER A 133 13.85 39.15 2.62
N LYS A 134 14.73 39.71 1.77
CA LYS A 134 15.06 39.17 0.44
C LYS A 134 15.62 37.74 0.49
N LEU A 135 16.28 37.35 1.59
CA LEU A 135 16.82 35.99 1.75
C LEU A 135 15.74 34.93 2.03
N PHE A 136 14.56 35.35 2.50
CA PHE A 136 13.44 34.47 2.83
C PHE A 136 12.29 34.53 1.83
N GLN A 137 12.30 35.54 0.95
CA GLN A 137 11.34 35.71 -0.13
C GLN A 137 11.68 34.81 -1.32
N ASN A 138 10.65 34.33 -1.99
CA ASN A 138 10.74 33.58 -3.23
C ASN A 138 10.21 34.41 -4.40
N SER A 139 11.04 34.63 -5.41
CA SER A 139 10.72 35.47 -6.57
C SER A 139 9.52 34.97 -7.37
N ARG A 140 9.33 33.64 -7.49
CA ARG A 140 8.18 33.06 -8.20
C ARG A 140 6.89 33.28 -7.43
N ILE A 141 6.89 33.10 -6.10
CA ILE A 141 5.74 33.41 -5.24
C ILE A 141 5.41 34.91 -5.28
N GLU A 142 6.43 35.77 -5.30
CA GLU A 142 6.25 37.22 -5.40
C GLU A 142 5.63 37.60 -6.75
N GLY A 143 6.13 37.01 -7.84
CA GLY A 143 5.59 37.19 -9.18
C GLY A 143 4.12 36.78 -9.27
N ILE A 144 3.74 35.64 -8.67
CA ILE A 144 2.33 35.19 -8.61
C ILE A 144 1.49 36.20 -7.81
N ALA A 145 1.97 36.67 -6.66
CA ALA A 145 1.27 37.66 -5.83
C ALA A 145 1.02 38.97 -6.57
N GLN A 146 2.05 39.49 -7.24
CA GLN A 146 1.95 40.73 -8.01
C GLN A 146 1.04 40.57 -9.24
N ALA A 147 1.13 39.45 -9.95
CA ALA A 147 0.26 39.16 -11.09
C ALA A 147 -1.20 39.05 -10.65
N LEU A 148 -1.48 38.29 -9.59
CA LEU A 148 -2.83 38.17 -9.03
C LEU A 148 -3.38 39.54 -8.62
N GLN A 149 -2.59 40.38 -7.97
CA GLN A 149 -3.03 41.71 -7.57
C GLN A 149 -3.38 42.57 -8.80
N LYS A 150 -2.54 42.54 -9.85
CA LYS A 150 -2.80 43.28 -11.09
C LYS A 150 -4.06 42.77 -11.79
N ASP A 151 -4.29 41.46 -11.78
CA ASP A 151 -5.48 40.86 -12.40
C ASP A 151 -6.79 41.19 -11.67
N ARG A 152 -6.70 41.42 -10.35
CA ARG A 152 -7.83 41.85 -9.51
C ARG A 152 -8.21 43.32 -9.69
N THR A 153 -7.24 44.22 -9.87
CA THR A 153 -7.46 45.67 -9.69
C THR A 153 -7.14 46.53 -10.91
N SER A 154 -6.61 45.96 -12.00
CA SER A 154 -6.29 46.76 -13.19
C SER A 154 -7.44 46.76 -14.21
N ALA A 155 -7.74 47.94 -14.77
CA ALA A 155 -8.71 48.07 -15.86
C ALA A 155 -8.29 47.31 -17.13
N ALA A 156 -6.98 47.12 -17.34
CA ALA A 156 -6.45 46.32 -18.44
C ALA A 156 -6.76 44.82 -18.26
N SER A 157 -6.57 44.28 -17.06
CA SER A 157 -6.99 42.91 -16.74
C SER A 157 -8.51 42.78 -16.73
N ALA A 158 -9.23 43.84 -16.34
CA ALA A 158 -10.67 43.86 -16.50
C ALA A 158 -11.09 43.67 -17.97
N ALA A 159 -10.41 44.35 -18.89
CA ALA A 159 -10.65 44.29 -20.33
C ALA A 159 -10.17 43.01 -21.01
N SER A 160 -9.22 42.27 -20.42
CA SER A 160 -8.76 40.99 -20.99
C SER A 160 -9.75 39.84 -20.76
N ARG A 161 -10.72 40.03 -19.85
CA ARG A 161 -11.77 39.04 -19.60
C ARG A 161 -12.81 39.04 -20.72
N PRO A 162 -13.21 37.88 -21.26
CA PRO A 162 -14.12 37.80 -22.40
C PRO A 162 -15.49 38.46 -22.18
N ASP A 163 -16.07 38.27 -20.99
CA ASP A 163 -17.37 38.84 -20.59
C ASP A 163 -17.33 40.37 -20.58
N VAL A 164 -16.32 40.95 -19.93
CA VAL A 164 -16.16 42.40 -19.83
C VAL A 164 -15.71 43.04 -21.15
N ALA A 165 -14.87 42.35 -21.93
CA ALA A 165 -14.49 42.80 -23.26
C ALA A 165 -15.73 42.91 -24.18
N ASN A 166 -16.62 41.93 -24.13
CA ASN A 166 -17.87 41.95 -24.87
C ASN A 166 -18.81 43.06 -24.38
N GLU A 167 -18.93 43.25 -23.07
CA GLU A 167 -19.72 44.33 -22.48
C GLU A 167 -19.21 45.72 -22.93
N ALA A 168 -17.90 45.95 -22.83
CA ALA A 168 -17.24 47.18 -23.27
C ALA A 168 -17.44 47.43 -24.78
N LYS A 169 -17.32 46.38 -25.60
CA LYS A 169 -17.55 46.46 -27.05
C LYS A 169 -19.00 46.82 -27.38
N ASN A 170 -19.96 46.21 -26.69
CA ASN A 170 -21.39 46.47 -26.89
C ASN A 170 -21.77 47.89 -26.44
N LEU A 171 -21.23 48.35 -25.32
CA LEU A 171 -21.40 49.73 -24.86
C LEU A 171 -20.86 50.71 -25.89
N ARG A 172 -19.63 50.49 -26.37
CA ARG A 172 -19.00 51.32 -27.40
C ARG A 172 -19.88 51.40 -28.66
N ALA A 173 -20.32 50.25 -29.19
CA ALA A 173 -21.18 50.21 -30.37
C ALA A 173 -22.50 50.97 -30.15
N THR A 174 -23.09 50.85 -28.96
CA THR A 174 -24.33 51.56 -28.59
C THR A 174 -24.11 53.07 -28.57
N LEU A 175 -23.01 53.54 -27.96
CA LEU A 175 -22.69 54.95 -27.88
C LEU A 175 -22.33 55.55 -29.25
N GLU A 176 -21.57 54.82 -30.07
CA GLU A 176 -21.24 55.22 -31.44
C GLU A 176 -22.49 55.30 -32.32
N GLN A 177 -23.44 54.37 -32.16
CA GLN A 177 -24.71 54.44 -32.88
C GLN A 177 -25.54 55.65 -32.45
N ARG A 178 -25.66 55.89 -31.14
CA ARG A 178 -26.35 57.09 -30.61
C ARG A 178 -25.74 58.39 -31.13
N ALA A 179 -24.41 58.48 -31.18
CA ALA A 179 -23.72 59.66 -31.71
C ALA A 179 -24.09 59.89 -33.19
N LYS A 180 -24.08 58.83 -34.02
CA LYS A 180 -24.50 58.92 -35.43
C LYS A 180 -25.96 59.34 -35.59
N ASP A 181 -26.84 58.82 -34.75
CA ASP A 181 -28.26 59.16 -34.79
C ASP A 181 -28.48 60.65 -34.45
N ILE A 182 -27.76 61.18 -33.46
CA ILE A 182 -27.79 62.61 -33.10
C ILE A 182 -27.21 63.49 -34.22
N ASP A 183 -26.07 63.11 -34.80
CA ASP A 183 -25.47 63.80 -35.94
C ASP A 183 -26.46 63.90 -37.11
N PHE A 184 -27.18 62.80 -37.38
CA PHE A 184 -28.20 62.77 -38.41
C PHE A 184 -29.37 63.71 -38.12
N LEU A 185 -29.83 63.79 -36.86
CA LEU A 185 -30.85 64.75 -36.44
C LEU A 185 -30.40 66.20 -36.61
N ASN A 186 -29.17 66.52 -36.22
CA ASN A 186 -28.60 67.87 -36.39
C ASN A 186 -28.52 68.26 -37.88
N GLN A 187 -28.10 67.34 -38.75
CA GLN A 187 -28.10 67.57 -40.19
C GLN A 187 -29.50 67.83 -40.75
N GLN A 188 -30.52 67.08 -40.29
CA GLN A 188 -31.91 67.34 -40.68
C GLN A 188 -32.39 68.71 -40.22
N ASN A 189 -32.14 69.07 -38.95
CA ASN A 189 -32.49 70.37 -38.39
C ASN A 189 -31.84 71.52 -39.19
N ALA A 190 -30.57 71.39 -39.57
CA ALA A 190 -29.85 72.38 -40.36
C ALA A 190 -30.46 72.55 -41.76
N VAL A 191 -30.79 71.44 -42.44
CA VAL A 191 -31.44 71.46 -43.75
C VAL A 191 -32.84 72.10 -43.67
N GLU A 192 -33.62 71.76 -42.65
CA GLU A 192 -34.96 72.32 -42.45
C GLU A 192 -34.90 73.82 -42.16
N ALA A 193 -34.00 74.26 -41.27
CA ALA A 193 -33.80 75.68 -41.01
C ALA A 193 -33.33 76.44 -42.24
N ALA A 194 -32.46 75.86 -43.07
CA ALA A 194 -32.05 76.46 -44.34
C ALA A 194 -33.23 76.65 -45.30
N ARG A 195 -34.12 75.65 -45.40
CA ARG A 195 -35.36 75.75 -46.19
C ARG A 195 -36.29 76.84 -45.65
N LEU A 196 -36.51 76.90 -44.34
CA LEU A 196 -37.34 77.93 -43.72
C LEU A 196 -36.76 79.34 -43.90
N ASN A 197 -35.43 79.48 -43.81
CA ASN A 197 -34.75 80.77 -44.00
C ASN A 197 -34.85 81.27 -45.44
N GLN A 198 -34.87 80.38 -46.45
CA GLN A 198 -35.15 80.79 -47.84
C GLN A 198 -36.53 81.45 -47.97
N VAL A 199 -37.55 80.89 -47.32
CA VAL A 199 -38.91 81.46 -47.30
C VAL A 199 -38.96 82.76 -46.50
N ARG A 200 -38.30 82.82 -45.34
CA ARG A 200 -38.26 84.03 -44.51
C ARG A 200 -37.59 85.21 -45.22
N ARG A 201 -36.51 84.94 -45.97
CA ARG A 201 -35.81 85.95 -46.79
C ARG A 201 -36.73 86.56 -47.84
N SER A 202 -37.54 85.77 -48.53
CA SER A 202 -38.48 86.29 -49.54
C SER A 202 -39.62 87.12 -48.93
N LEU A 203 -39.91 86.93 -47.65
CA LEU A 203 -40.91 87.68 -46.89
C LEU A 203 -40.34 88.88 -46.11
N GLY A 204 -39.05 89.22 -46.27
CA GLY A 204 -38.40 90.30 -45.53
C GLY A 204 -38.27 90.06 -44.02
N GLN A 205 -38.35 88.80 -43.58
CA GLN A 205 -38.26 88.40 -42.18
C GLN A 205 -36.82 88.05 -41.77
N ARG A 206 -36.53 88.07 -40.46
CA ARG A 206 -35.25 87.65 -39.90
C ARG A 206 -35.07 86.12 -39.98
N GLU A 207 -33.84 85.69 -40.24
CA GLU A 207 -33.44 84.29 -40.23
C GLU A 207 -33.49 83.69 -38.83
N ILE A 208 -33.69 82.38 -38.78
CA ILE A 208 -33.63 81.56 -37.57
C ILE A 208 -32.40 80.67 -37.61
N GLU A 209 -31.79 80.48 -36.45
CA GLU A 209 -30.78 79.44 -36.24
C GLU A 209 -31.45 78.12 -35.89
N HIS A 210 -30.86 77.01 -36.33
CA HIS A 210 -31.26 75.69 -35.88
C HIS A 210 -30.61 75.39 -34.53
N ILE A 211 -31.25 74.55 -33.73
CA ILE A 211 -30.71 74.07 -32.45
C ILE A 211 -30.08 72.72 -32.70
N ASP A 212 -28.77 72.62 -32.45
CA ASP A 212 -28.05 71.36 -32.45
C ASP A 212 -28.14 70.69 -31.08
N TYR A 213 -28.38 69.38 -31.12
CA TYR A 213 -28.23 68.52 -29.95
C TYR A 213 -26.75 68.19 -29.74
N PRO A 214 -26.27 68.11 -28.49
CA PRO A 214 -24.89 67.75 -28.20
C PRO A 214 -24.60 66.31 -28.65
N VAL A 215 -23.57 66.14 -29.48
CA VAL A 215 -23.13 64.83 -29.99
C VAL A 215 -22.04 64.30 -29.07
N THR A 216 -22.21 63.08 -28.56
CA THR A 216 -21.17 62.41 -27.75
C THR A 216 -19.93 62.19 -28.60
N GLY A 217 -18.85 62.91 -28.27
CA GLY A 217 -17.58 62.81 -28.99
C GLY A 217 -16.82 61.51 -28.66
N LYS A 218 -15.86 61.15 -29.52
CA LYS A 218 -15.02 59.95 -29.33
C LYS A 218 -14.36 59.88 -27.95
N GLU A 219 -13.86 61.01 -27.44
CA GLU A 219 -13.24 61.08 -26.11
C GLU A 219 -14.22 60.74 -24.98
N GLU A 220 -15.47 61.17 -25.09
CA GLU A 220 -16.51 60.89 -24.10
C GLU A 220 -16.96 59.42 -24.16
N ILE A 221 -17.05 58.84 -25.37
CA ILE A 221 -17.28 57.41 -25.55
C ILE A 221 -16.15 56.59 -24.90
N ASP A 222 -14.90 56.94 -25.21
CA ASP A 222 -13.73 56.26 -24.65
C ASP A 222 -13.67 56.43 -23.11
N ALA A 223 -14.09 57.58 -22.57
CA ALA A 223 -14.20 57.81 -21.13
C ALA A 223 -15.27 56.93 -20.47
N GLN A 224 -16.45 56.79 -21.05
CA GLN A 224 -17.52 55.93 -20.52
C GLN A 224 -17.12 54.44 -20.56
N VAL A 225 -16.45 54.00 -21.62
CA VAL A 225 -15.91 52.62 -21.69
C VAL A 225 -14.83 52.42 -20.65
N SER A 226 -13.92 53.37 -20.48
CA SER A 226 -12.88 53.33 -19.43
C SER A 226 -13.48 53.24 -18.03
N GLU A 227 -14.56 53.97 -17.77
CA GLU A 227 -15.25 53.94 -16.49
C GLU A 227 -15.91 52.57 -16.22
N LEU A 228 -16.52 51.96 -17.24
CA LEU A 228 -17.01 50.58 -17.15
C LEU A 228 -15.89 49.60 -16.79
N LEU A 229 -14.72 49.71 -17.45
CA LEU A 229 -13.58 48.83 -17.18
C LEU A 229 -13.04 49.01 -15.75
N LYS A 230 -12.99 50.24 -15.24
CA LYS A 230 -12.61 50.52 -13.85
C LYS A 230 -13.62 49.97 -12.85
N ALA A 231 -14.92 50.14 -13.12
CA ALA A 231 -15.98 49.59 -12.27
C ALA A 231 -15.92 48.06 -12.18
N ARG A 232 -15.39 47.41 -13.24
CA ARG A 232 -15.19 45.97 -13.29
C ARG A 232 -13.85 45.51 -12.67
N ALA A 233 -12.99 46.43 -12.21
CA ALA A 233 -11.78 46.16 -11.45
C ALA A 233 -12.07 46.11 -9.93
N ASP A 234 -13.07 45.33 -9.56
CA ASP A 234 -13.70 45.27 -8.23
C ASP A 234 -12.93 44.40 -7.20
N GLY A 235 -11.76 43.86 -7.58
CA GLY A 235 -10.98 42.97 -6.72
C GLY A 235 -11.40 41.49 -6.72
N LEU A 236 -12.43 41.11 -7.49
CA LEU A 236 -12.94 39.75 -7.65
C LEU A 236 -12.43 39.10 -8.94
N MET A 237 -12.45 37.77 -8.98
CA MET A 237 -11.98 36.96 -10.11
C MET A 237 -13.08 35.99 -10.57
N PRO A 238 -13.18 35.66 -11.87
CA PRO A 238 -14.10 34.61 -12.33
C PRO A 238 -13.77 33.25 -11.71
N TYR A 239 -14.78 32.49 -11.29
CA TYR A 239 -14.62 31.14 -10.71
C TYR A 239 -13.77 30.23 -11.61
N GLU A 240 -13.98 30.24 -12.92
CA GLU A 240 -13.21 29.44 -13.88
C GLU A 240 -11.70 29.76 -13.85
N SER A 241 -11.35 31.04 -13.68
CA SER A 241 -9.95 31.46 -13.58
C SER A 241 -9.29 30.92 -12.31
N ILE A 242 -10.02 30.91 -11.20
CA ILE A 242 -9.53 30.40 -9.91
C ILE A 242 -9.43 28.87 -9.93
N LYS A 243 -10.39 28.19 -10.56
CA LYS A 243 -10.31 26.74 -10.84
C LYS A 243 -9.08 26.40 -11.68
N LYS A 244 -8.79 27.18 -12.72
CA LYS A 244 -7.60 26.98 -13.55
C LYS A 244 -6.32 27.23 -12.77
N LEU A 245 -6.27 28.28 -11.95
CA LEU A 245 -5.15 28.55 -11.03
C LEU A 245 -4.92 27.37 -10.08
N ARG A 246 -5.98 26.84 -9.45
CA ARG A 246 -5.89 25.66 -8.56
C ARG A 246 -5.29 24.46 -9.29
N THR A 247 -5.74 24.21 -10.52
CA THR A 247 -5.24 23.11 -11.36
C THR A 247 -3.75 23.29 -11.66
N LEU A 248 -3.33 24.48 -12.10
CA LEU A 248 -1.92 24.77 -12.41
C LEU A 248 -1.04 24.65 -11.16
N VAL A 249 -1.49 25.14 -10.00
CA VAL A 249 -0.77 24.98 -8.73
C VAL A 249 -0.68 23.50 -8.32
N GLY A 250 -1.72 22.71 -8.59
CA GLY A 250 -1.72 21.26 -8.38
C GLY A 250 -0.72 20.53 -9.28
N GLU A 251 -0.65 20.90 -10.56
CA GLU A 251 0.33 20.35 -11.51
C GLU A 251 1.77 20.70 -11.10
N GLU A 252 2.01 21.93 -10.64
CA GLU A 252 3.31 22.32 -10.07
C GLU A 252 3.65 21.53 -8.82
N LEU A 253 2.68 21.23 -7.94
CA LEU A 253 2.87 20.39 -6.76
C LEU A 253 3.25 18.95 -7.13
N GLU A 254 2.62 18.38 -8.17
CA GLU A 254 2.95 17.02 -8.65
C GLU A 254 4.35 16.96 -9.29
N ASN A 255 4.78 18.03 -9.96
CA ASN A 255 6.06 18.09 -10.65
C ASN A 255 7.20 18.65 -9.78
N ALA A 256 6.90 19.15 -8.58
CA ALA A 256 7.89 19.74 -7.68
C ALA A 256 8.87 18.69 -7.14
N GLY A 257 10.00 18.53 -7.83
CA GLY A 257 11.14 17.75 -7.35
C GLY A 257 11.99 18.50 -6.32
N LEU A 258 13.05 17.84 -5.84
CA LEU A 258 14.00 18.39 -4.87
C LEU A 258 14.72 19.68 -5.35
N LEU A 259 14.73 19.95 -6.65
CA LEU A 259 15.38 21.11 -7.28
C LEU A 259 14.38 22.18 -7.76
N SER A 260 13.12 22.10 -7.35
CA SER A 260 12.13 23.11 -7.71
C SER A 260 12.46 24.47 -7.11
N ASP A 261 12.33 25.54 -7.90
CA ASP A 261 12.50 26.93 -7.46
C ASP A 261 11.57 27.28 -6.29
N VAL A 262 10.44 26.60 -6.19
CA VAL A 262 9.45 26.77 -5.11
C VAL A 262 9.31 25.43 -4.36
N PRO A 263 9.51 25.41 -3.04
CA PRO A 263 9.33 24.19 -2.24
C PRO A 263 7.89 23.64 -2.34
N PRO A 264 7.69 22.31 -2.37
CA PRO A 264 6.36 21.69 -2.42
C PRO A 264 5.41 22.18 -1.31
N SER A 265 5.95 22.49 -0.11
CA SER A 265 5.17 23.02 1.01
C SER A 265 4.51 24.36 0.70
N LYS A 266 5.17 25.24 -0.09
CA LYS A 266 4.60 26.53 -0.51
C LYS A 266 3.47 26.33 -1.51
N TYR A 267 3.62 25.42 -2.48
CA TYR A 267 2.54 25.07 -3.40
C TYR A 267 1.36 24.39 -2.70
N LYS A 268 1.61 23.51 -1.71
CA LYS A 268 0.55 22.89 -0.88
C LYS A 268 -0.26 23.95 -0.12
N ALA A 269 0.42 24.95 0.45
CA ALA A 269 -0.24 26.07 1.13
C ALA A 269 -1.07 26.93 0.15
N LEU A 270 -0.51 27.25 -1.02
CA LEU A 270 -1.20 28.01 -2.06
C LEU A 270 -2.43 27.24 -2.58
N TYR A 271 -2.29 25.95 -2.88
CA TYR A 271 -3.38 25.07 -3.30
C TYR A 271 -4.53 25.08 -2.28
N ALA A 272 -4.21 24.92 -0.99
CA ALA A 272 -5.20 24.96 0.08
C ALA A 272 -5.88 26.33 0.24
N ALA A 273 -5.18 27.42 -0.09
CA ALA A 273 -5.75 28.77 -0.06
C ALA A 273 -6.73 28.99 -1.23
N VAL A 274 -6.33 28.61 -2.44
CA VAL A 274 -7.19 28.66 -3.64
C VAL A 274 -8.42 27.78 -3.46
N SER A 275 -8.26 26.58 -2.90
CA SER A 275 -9.40 25.71 -2.58
C SER A 275 -10.35 26.35 -1.57
N ARG A 276 -9.87 27.09 -0.56
CA ARG A 276 -10.74 27.80 0.39
C ARG A 276 -11.53 28.92 -0.28
N ASP A 277 -10.93 29.65 -1.22
CA ASP A 277 -11.65 30.67 -1.98
C ASP A 277 -12.75 30.04 -2.88
N MET A 278 -12.47 28.87 -3.47
CA MET A 278 -13.49 28.13 -4.24
C MET A 278 -14.58 27.51 -3.34
N GLN A 279 -14.26 27.09 -2.12
CA GLN A 279 -15.26 26.66 -1.14
C GLN A 279 -16.22 27.81 -0.80
N ALA A 280 -15.69 29.01 -0.55
CA ALA A 280 -16.50 30.18 -0.27
C ALA A 280 -17.43 30.53 -1.44
N ALA A 281 -17.02 30.24 -2.69
CA ALA A 281 -17.89 30.35 -3.85
C ALA A 281 -19.04 29.33 -3.82
N ALA A 282 -18.76 28.06 -3.50
CA ALA A 282 -19.80 27.03 -3.37
C ALA A 282 -20.79 27.35 -2.24
N GLU A 283 -20.33 27.99 -1.15
CA GLU A 283 -21.18 28.47 -0.05
C GLU A 283 -22.18 29.55 -0.50
N GLN A 284 -21.85 30.35 -1.54
CA GLN A 284 -22.75 31.36 -2.10
C GLN A 284 -23.86 30.76 -2.96
N GLU A 285 -23.61 29.63 -3.63
CA GLU A 285 -24.58 28.93 -4.48
C GLU A 285 -25.58 28.07 -3.67
N GLY A 286 -25.19 27.64 -2.46
CA GLY A 286 -26.08 26.98 -1.51
C GLY A 286 -25.68 25.55 -1.14
N ALA A 287 -26.54 24.88 -0.35
CA ALA A 287 -26.19 23.62 0.31
C ALA A 287 -25.78 22.49 -0.65
N ALA A 288 -26.41 22.38 -1.81
CA ALA A 288 -26.09 21.34 -2.80
C ALA A 288 -24.66 21.51 -3.38
N ALA A 289 -24.25 22.76 -3.64
CA ALA A 289 -22.90 23.06 -4.11
C ALA A 289 -21.85 22.81 -3.02
N VAL A 290 -22.16 23.13 -1.76
CA VAL A 290 -21.30 22.80 -0.61
C VAL A 290 -21.11 21.28 -0.47
N ASP A 291 -22.17 20.49 -0.58
CA ASP A 291 -22.07 19.03 -0.51
C ASP A 291 -21.24 18.45 -1.67
N ALA A 292 -21.45 18.96 -2.89
CA ALA A 292 -20.67 18.57 -4.06
C ALA A 292 -19.19 18.93 -3.89
N TRP A 293 -18.90 20.13 -3.37
CA TRP A 293 -17.56 20.58 -3.04
C TRP A 293 -16.87 19.66 -2.03
N GLN A 294 -17.54 19.35 -0.91
CA GLN A 294 -16.98 18.50 0.13
C GLN A 294 -16.64 17.09 -0.39
N LYS A 295 -17.50 16.52 -1.23
CA LYS A 295 -17.23 15.22 -1.89
C LYS A 295 -16.00 15.30 -2.80
N ALA A 296 -15.93 16.31 -3.67
CA ALA A 296 -14.83 16.48 -4.60
C ALA A 296 -13.49 16.78 -3.89
N ASP A 297 -13.49 17.66 -2.89
CA ASP A 297 -12.30 17.99 -2.10
C ASP A 297 -11.83 16.78 -1.29
N LYS A 298 -12.74 16.04 -0.65
CA LYS A 298 -12.41 14.81 0.07
C LYS A 298 -11.74 13.78 -0.85
N ALA A 299 -12.34 13.49 -2.00
CA ALA A 299 -11.79 12.53 -2.96
C ALA A 299 -10.38 12.95 -3.43
N ASN A 300 -10.19 14.24 -3.73
CA ASN A 300 -8.91 14.77 -4.15
C ASN A 300 -7.85 14.70 -3.03
N ARG A 301 -8.22 15.05 -1.79
CA ARG A 301 -7.33 14.95 -0.62
C ARG A 301 -6.96 13.50 -0.32
N ASP A 302 -7.90 12.57 -0.44
CA ASP A 302 -7.64 11.14 -0.29
C ASP A 302 -6.69 10.62 -1.38
N MET A 303 -6.92 10.99 -2.64
CA MET A 303 -5.99 10.70 -3.74
C MET A 303 -4.58 11.20 -3.42
N MET A 304 -4.43 12.48 -3.08
CA MET A 304 -3.13 13.09 -2.77
C MET A 304 -2.43 12.41 -1.59
N ARG A 305 -3.18 12.12 -0.51
CA ARG A 305 -2.64 11.42 0.66
C ARG A 305 -2.14 10.03 0.31
N VAL A 306 -2.91 9.26 -0.46
CA VAL A 306 -2.49 7.92 -0.88
C VAL A 306 -1.24 8.01 -1.74
N MET A 307 -1.21 8.90 -2.74
CA MET A 307 -0.04 9.10 -3.61
C MET A 307 1.20 9.53 -2.81
N GLU A 308 1.07 10.46 -1.86
CA GLU A 308 2.16 10.88 -0.97
C GLU A 308 2.71 9.70 -0.14
N GLN A 309 1.81 8.86 0.39
CA GLN A 309 2.19 7.69 1.19
C GLN A 309 2.82 6.57 0.37
N VAL A 310 2.45 6.38 -0.90
CA VAL A 310 2.99 5.28 -1.73
C VAL A 310 4.09 5.69 -2.69
N ALA A 311 4.32 6.99 -2.93
CA ALA A 311 5.36 7.48 -3.85
C ALA A 311 6.74 6.88 -3.56
N HIS A 312 7.13 6.83 -2.28
CA HIS A 312 8.43 6.26 -1.88
C HIS A 312 8.57 4.76 -2.16
N VAL A 313 7.46 4.05 -2.42
CA VAL A 313 7.43 2.64 -2.82
C VAL A 313 7.61 2.52 -4.32
N VAL A 314 6.85 3.31 -5.09
CA VAL A 314 6.77 3.19 -6.55
C VAL A 314 7.97 3.85 -7.26
N ASP A 315 8.52 4.93 -6.71
CA ASP A 315 9.63 5.69 -7.31
C ASP A 315 11.02 5.12 -6.97
N LYS A 316 11.09 3.84 -6.58
CA LYS A 316 12.35 3.21 -6.19
C LYS A 316 13.25 2.93 -7.40
N LYS A 317 14.42 3.57 -7.38
CA LYS A 317 15.55 3.21 -8.25
C LYS A 317 16.02 1.78 -7.93
N GLY A 318 16.28 0.99 -8.97
CA GLY A 318 16.76 -0.40 -8.84
C GLY A 318 15.75 -1.48 -9.23
N GLY A 319 14.62 -1.12 -9.84
CA GLY A 319 13.70 -2.05 -10.49
C GLY A 319 12.59 -2.61 -9.60
N PRO A 320 11.72 -3.48 -10.16
CA PRO A 320 10.49 -3.93 -9.49
C PRO A 320 10.72 -4.65 -8.16
N GLU A 321 11.79 -5.43 -8.03
CA GLU A 321 12.14 -6.10 -6.76
C GLU A 321 12.38 -5.08 -5.62
N LYS A 322 12.93 -3.89 -5.91
CA LYS A 322 13.09 -2.83 -4.91
C LYS A 322 11.77 -2.17 -4.52
N VAL A 323 10.83 -2.08 -5.45
CA VAL A 323 9.46 -1.62 -5.18
C VAL A 323 8.79 -2.59 -4.20
N PHE A 324 8.87 -3.90 -4.46
CA PHE A 324 8.32 -4.91 -3.56
C PHE A 324 8.97 -4.88 -2.16
N GLN A 325 10.29 -4.71 -2.08
CA GLN A 325 10.98 -4.55 -0.79
C GLN A 325 10.53 -3.29 -0.05
N ALA A 326 10.34 -2.17 -0.76
CA ALA A 326 9.87 -0.93 -0.17
C ALA A 326 8.42 -1.03 0.32
N ALA A 327 7.56 -1.78 -0.36
CA ALA A 327 6.19 -2.06 0.08
C ALA A 327 6.13 -2.76 1.45
N LEU A 328 7.16 -3.55 1.77
CA LEU A 328 7.27 -4.28 3.03
C LEU A 328 8.13 -3.55 4.07
N ALA A 329 8.67 -2.38 3.75
CA ALA A 329 9.45 -1.60 4.71
C ALA A 329 8.56 -1.13 5.87
N GLY A 330 9.07 -1.24 7.10
CA GLY A 330 8.32 -0.84 8.31
C GLY A 330 7.21 -1.81 8.73
N THR A 331 7.07 -2.96 8.07
CA THR A 331 6.05 -3.97 8.41
C THR A 331 6.25 -4.62 9.78
N ARG A 332 7.43 -4.44 10.38
CA ARG A 332 7.77 -4.90 11.73
C ARG A 332 7.13 -4.06 12.81
N GLU A 333 7.06 -2.75 12.60
CA GLU A 333 6.53 -1.79 13.56
C GLU A 333 5.03 -1.50 13.36
N GLY A 334 4.48 -1.80 12.18
CA GLY A 334 3.07 -1.63 11.89
C GLY A 334 2.72 -1.95 10.44
N ALA A 335 1.64 -1.37 9.92
CA ALA A 335 1.17 -1.66 8.56
C ALA A 335 0.63 -0.45 7.79
N THR A 336 0.98 0.78 8.17
CA THR A 336 0.39 1.99 7.56
C THR A 336 0.64 2.06 6.06
N THR A 337 1.90 2.04 5.63
CA THR A 337 2.26 2.08 4.20
C THR A 337 1.71 0.87 3.45
N LEU A 338 1.86 -0.34 4.01
CA LEU A 338 1.37 -1.57 3.40
C LEU A 338 -0.15 -1.56 3.22
N ARG A 339 -0.90 -1.08 4.22
CA ARG A 339 -2.37 -0.96 4.16
C ARG A 339 -2.78 0.02 3.07
N THR A 340 -2.23 1.23 3.08
CA THR A 340 -2.51 2.23 2.04
C THR A 340 -2.21 1.68 0.65
N LEU A 341 -1.07 1.00 0.49
CA LEU A 341 -0.69 0.37 -0.77
C LEU A 341 -1.71 -0.70 -1.18
N MET A 342 -2.03 -1.64 -0.30
CA MET A 342 -2.95 -2.74 -0.60
C MET A 342 -4.37 -2.24 -0.89
N ASP A 343 -4.83 -1.18 -0.22
CA ASP A 343 -6.13 -0.56 -0.48
C ASP A 343 -6.17 0.17 -1.83
N ALA A 344 -5.05 0.75 -2.25
CA ALA A 344 -4.92 1.41 -3.55
C ALA A 344 -4.78 0.42 -4.72
N LEU A 345 -4.22 -0.77 -4.49
CA LEU A 345 -4.01 -1.76 -5.54
C LEU A 345 -5.32 -2.42 -6.00
N PRO A 346 -5.45 -2.77 -7.30
CA PRO A 346 -6.49 -3.68 -7.75
C PRO A 346 -6.31 -5.07 -7.13
N GLU A 347 -7.37 -5.88 -7.13
CA GLU A 347 -7.36 -7.20 -6.49
C GLU A 347 -6.24 -8.12 -7.00
N SER A 348 -5.94 -8.07 -8.29
CA SER A 348 -4.83 -8.81 -8.90
C SER A 348 -3.47 -8.40 -8.31
N GLY A 349 -3.24 -7.10 -8.12
CA GLY A 349 -2.04 -6.55 -7.49
C GLY A 349 -1.93 -6.94 -6.02
N GLN A 350 -3.03 -6.87 -5.28
CA GLN A 350 -3.09 -7.32 -3.88
C GLN A 350 -2.69 -8.80 -3.76
N ARG A 351 -3.31 -9.67 -4.57
CA ARG A 351 -3.03 -11.11 -4.59
C ARG A 351 -1.57 -11.42 -4.98
N ALA A 352 -1.00 -10.66 -5.92
CA ALA A 352 0.39 -10.78 -6.33
C ALA A 352 1.37 -10.47 -5.19
N VAL A 353 1.14 -9.35 -4.47
CA VAL A 353 1.95 -8.97 -3.30
C VAL A 353 1.88 -10.03 -2.22
N THR A 354 0.69 -10.47 -1.83
CA THR A 354 0.52 -11.48 -0.79
C THR A 354 1.18 -12.81 -1.17
N SER A 355 1.02 -13.27 -2.42
CA SER A 355 1.63 -14.52 -2.90
C SER A 355 3.16 -14.45 -2.86
N ALA A 356 3.74 -13.32 -3.30
CA ALA A 356 5.18 -13.10 -3.23
C ALA A 356 5.69 -13.02 -1.78
N VAL A 357 4.95 -12.37 -0.88
CA VAL A 357 5.29 -12.34 0.56
C VAL A 357 5.30 -13.77 1.13
N LEU A 358 4.24 -14.53 0.90
CA LEU A 358 4.13 -15.91 1.38
C LEU A 358 5.33 -16.75 0.95
N ARG A 359 5.65 -16.75 -0.35
CA ARG A 359 6.80 -17.50 -0.89
C ARG A 359 8.12 -17.03 -0.29
N ARG A 360 8.26 -15.73 -0.05
CA ARG A 360 9.49 -15.15 0.53
C ARG A 360 9.66 -15.45 2.01
N LEU A 361 8.60 -15.69 2.77
CA LEU A 361 8.71 -15.97 4.21
C LEU A 361 9.70 -17.10 4.46
N GLY A 362 9.54 -18.22 3.76
CA GLY A 362 10.39 -19.40 3.95
C GLY A 362 11.63 -19.48 3.06
N MET A 363 11.82 -18.54 2.13
CA MET A 363 12.89 -18.64 1.13
C MET A 363 14.27 -18.33 1.73
N VAL A 364 15.21 -19.26 1.55
CA VAL A 364 16.59 -19.11 2.04
C VAL A 364 17.39 -18.20 1.08
N PRO A 365 18.21 -17.27 1.59
CA PRO A 365 19.08 -16.44 0.75
C PRO A 365 19.99 -17.29 -0.15
N PRO A 366 20.36 -16.83 -1.35
CA PRO A 366 21.22 -17.58 -2.27
C PRO A 366 22.54 -18.07 -1.65
N SER A 367 23.10 -17.32 -0.71
CA SER A 367 24.34 -17.67 0.01
C SER A 367 24.23 -18.86 0.96
N ALA A 368 23.00 -19.32 1.26
CA ALA A 368 22.71 -20.44 2.14
C ALA A 368 21.91 -21.55 1.43
N GLN A 369 21.87 -21.53 0.09
CA GLN A 369 21.32 -22.61 -0.71
C GLN A 369 22.40 -23.67 -0.89
N ASN A 370 22.29 -24.77 -0.15
CA ASN A 370 23.23 -25.88 -0.20
C ASN A 370 23.08 -26.66 -1.52
N VAL A 371 24.06 -27.52 -1.83
CA VAL A 371 24.12 -28.38 -3.03
C VAL A 371 22.91 -29.33 -3.16
N GLU A 372 22.19 -29.58 -2.06
CA GLU A 372 20.93 -30.36 -2.00
C GLU A 372 19.66 -29.58 -2.37
N GLY A 373 19.75 -28.27 -2.65
CA GLY A 373 18.68 -27.52 -3.34
C GLY A 373 17.42 -27.18 -2.54
N SER A 374 17.39 -27.35 -1.21
CA SER A 374 16.20 -26.99 -0.41
C SER A 374 16.01 -25.46 -0.34
N VAL A 375 15.08 -24.93 -1.14
CA VAL A 375 14.76 -23.49 -1.24
C VAL A 375 14.05 -22.94 0.01
N PHE A 376 13.52 -23.82 0.88
CA PHE A 376 12.69 -23.47 2.04
C PHE A 376 13.34 -23.81 3.39
N SER A 377 13.19 -22.94 4.39
CA SER A 377 13.61 -23.19 5.78
C SER A 377 12.55 -22.70 6.78
N ALA A 378 12.16 -23.57 7.72
CA ALA A 378 11.26 -23.23 8.82
C ALA A 378 11.83 -22.13 9.75
N GLY A 379 13.15 -22.15 9.96
CA GLY A 379 13.83 -21.12 10.76
C GLY A 379 13.75 -19.73 10.09
N THR A 380 13.98 -19.68 8.78
CA THR A 380 13.84 -18.45 7.98
C THR A 380 12.38 -18.00 7.93
N PHE A 381 11.44 -18.94 7.72
CA PHE A 381 10.00 -18.69 7.78
C PHE A 381 9.63 -17.98 9.07
N MET A 382 9.94 -18.56 10.23
CA MET A 382 9.59 -17.98 11.52
C MET A 382 10.27 -16.64 11.77
N THR A 383 11.51 -16.47 11.29
CA THR A 383 12.22 -15.19 11.40
C THR A 383 11.50 -14.09 10.62
N ASN A 384 11.12 -14.37 9.37
CA ASN A 384 10.41 -13.40 8.54
C ASN A 384 8.96 -13.20 8.98
N TRP A 385 8.29 -14.26 9.43
CA TRP A 385 6.94 -14.21 10.01
C TRP A 385 6.88 -13.32 11.25
N ASN A 386 7.84 -13.48 12.17
CA ASN A 386 7.94 -12.68 13.39
C ASN A 386 8.39 -11.23 13.13
N ARG A 387 8.98 -10.97 11.95
CA ARG A 387 9.25 -9.60 11.48
C ARG A 387 8.03 -8.89 10.93
N LEU A 388 6.90 -9.57 10.75
CA LEU A 388 5.63 -8.93 10.45
C LEU A 388 4.93 -8.60 11.76
N SER A 389 4.41 -7.38 11.90
CA SER A 389 3.48 -7.00 12.96
C SER A 389 2.15 -7.76 12.82
N SER A 390 1.33 -7.76 13.87
CA SER A 390 -0.06 -8.28 13.80
C SER A 390 -0.85 -7.57 12.71
N GLU A 391 -0.70 -6.26 12.61
CA GLU A 391 -1.41 -5.43 11.64
C GLU A 391 -0.96 -5.74 10.21
N ALA A 392 0.33 -6.03 10.00
CA ALA A 392 0.85 -6.38 8.68
C ALA A 392 0.33 -7.75 8.23
N ARG A 393 0.31 -8.74 9.14
CA ARG A 393 -0.29 -10.05 8.87
C ARG A 393 -1.79 -9.94 8.54
N ASP A 394 -2.51 -9.08 9.26
CA ASP A 394 -3.93 -8.83 9.00
C ASP A 394 -4.18 -8.25 7.61
N VAL A 395 -3.40 -7.24 7.23
CA VAL A 395 -3.50 -6.61 5.90
C VAL A 395 -3.19 -7.61 4.78
N LEU A 396 -2.20 -8.50 4.99
CA LEU A 396 -1.77 -9.48 4.00
C LEU A 396 -2.69 -10.70 3.92
N PHE A 397 -3.20 -11.22 5.04
CA PHE A 397 -3.81 -12.55 5.04
C PHE A 397 -5.32 -12.54 5.31
N LYS A 398 -5.82 -11.69 6.21
CA LYS A 398 -7.27 -11.69 6.55
C LYS A 398 -8.16 -11.23 5.40
N ARG A 399 -7.62 -10.43 4.47
CA ARG A 399 -8.36 -9.95 3.28
C ARG A 399 -8.92 -11.07 2.41
N TYR A 400 -8.32 -12.26 2.44
CA TYR A 400 -8.75 -13.43 1.64
C TYR A 400 -9.68 -14.38 2.40
N GLY A 401 -10.20 -13.94 3.55
CA GLY A 401 -11.15 -14.68 4.37
C GLY A 401 -10.52 -15.40 5.56
N PRO A 402 -11.34 -15.78 6.56
CA PRO A 402 -10.87 -16.34 7.82
C PRO A 402 -10.15 -17.69 7.65
N GLN A 403 -10.59 -18.51 6.70
CA GLN A 403 -9.94 -19.80 6.42
C GLN A 403 -8.52 -19.62 5.90
N PHE A 404 -8.30 -18.66 4.99
CA PHE A 404 -6.97 -18.40 4.44
C PHE A 404 -6.00 -17.95 5.54
N ALA A 405 -6.41 -16.98 6.37
CA ALA A 405 -5.60 -16.53 7.49
C ALA A 405 -5.29 -17.68 8.47
N SER A 406 -6.30 -18.50 8.81
CA SER A 406 -6.11 -19.66 9.68
C SER A 406 -5.14 -20.68 9.10
N ASP A 407 -5.14 -20.90 7.78
CA ASP A 407 -4.21 -21.84 7.14
C ASP A 407 -2.76 -21.34 7.24
N ILE A 408 -2.53 -20.03 7.08
CA ILE A 408 -1.19 -19.44 7.25
C ILE A 408 -0.75 -19.49 8.72
N ASP A 409 -1.65 -19.23 9.67
CA ASP A 409 -1.35 -19.33 11.11
C ASP A 409 -0.97 -20.77 11.50
N ARG A 410 -1.67 -21.77 10.96
CA ARG A 410 -1.31 -23.18 11.13
C ARG A 410 0.07 -23.48 10.57
N LEU A 411 0.42 -22.93 9.40
CA LEU A 411 1.77 -23.05 8.84
C LEU A 411 2.83 -22.42 9.74
N ALA A 412 2.56 -21.27 10.35
CA ALA A 412 3.47 -20.67 11.32
C ALA A 412 3.63 -21.53 12.58
N ILE A 413 2.54 -22.12 13.08
CA ILE A 413 2.60 -23.06 14.20
C ILE A 413 3.47 -24.28 13.84
N VAL A 414 3.29 -24.86 12.66
CA VAL A 414 4.10 -26.01 12.21
C VAL A 414 5.56 -25.60 12.05
N ALA A 415 5.85 -24.47 11.40
CA ALA A 415 7.20 -23.96 11.22
C ALA A 415 7.91 -23.68 12.57
N ASP A 416 7.20 -23.15 13.58
CA ASP A 416 7.74 -22.98 14.92
C ASP A 416 8.11 -24.32 15.58
N ASN A 417 7.25 -25.32 15.43
CA ASN A 417 7.51 -26.67 15.93
C ASN A 417 8.70 -27.33 15.23
N VAL A 418 8.80 -27.21 13.91
CA VAL A 418 9.93 -27.73 13.15
C VAL A 418 11.22 -27.01 13.53
N LYS A 419 11.20 -25.67 13.64
CA LYS A 419 12.34 -24.86 14.08
C LYS A 419 12.84 -25.27 15.48
N ARG A 420 11.94 -25.49 16.43
CA ARG A 420 12.30 -25.91 17.80
C ARG A 420 12.93 -27.29 17.81
N GLY A 421 12.44 -28.22 16.99
CA GLY A 421 13.10 -29.52 16.78
C GLY A 421 14.47 -29.36 16.12
N SER A 422 14.58 -28.51 15.09
CA SER A 422 15.80 -28.37 14.29
C SER A 422 16.94 -27.61 14.98
N ALA A 423 16.62 -26.66 15.87
CA ALA A 423 17.62 -25.89 16.62
C ALA A 423 18.48 -26.77 17.56
N VAL A 424 18.01 -27.97 17.90
CA VAL A 424 18.74 -28.94 18.73
C VAL A 424 19.65 -29.85 17.89
N TYR A 425 19.41 -29.96 16.57
CA TYR A 425 20.23 -30.74 15.63
C TYR A 425 21.45 -29.98 15.09
N ALA A 426 21.47 -28.65 15.17
CA ALA A 426 22.43 -27.80 14.44
C ALA A 426 23.79 -27.55 15.15
N ASN A 427 24.09 -28.18 16.30
CA ASN A 427 25.38 -27.96 16.97
C ASN A 427 26.01 -29.23 17.60
N PRO A 428 26.93 -29.91 16.88
CA PRO A 428 27.93 -30.80 17.46
C PRO A 428 29.34 -30.18 17.43
N SER A 429 29.50 -28.86 17.52
CA SER A 429 30.84 -28.26 17.71
C SER A 429 31.21 -28.25 19.19
N GLY A 430 31.66 -29.41 19.64
CA GLY A 430 32.03 -29.69 21.02
C GLY A 430 32.28 -31.18 21.17
N THR A 431 33.31 -31.68 20.49
CA THR A 431 33.79 -33.07 20.57
C THR A 431 34.36 -33.34 21.97
N GLY A 432 33.46 -33.56 22.93
CA GLY A 432 33.74 -34.08 24.25
C GLY A 432 32.87 -35.31 24.48
N ASN A 433 33.34 -36.47 24.01
CA ASN A 433 32.85 -37.81 24.35
C ASN A 433 31.33 -37.98 24.51
N LYS A 434 30.54 -37.67 23.48
CA LYS A 434 29.17 -38.20 23.36
C LYS A 434 29.14 -39.51 22.58
N VAL A 435 30.01 -40.46 22.93
CA VAL A 435 29.67 -41.88 22.76
C VAL A 435 28.81 -42.23 23.98
N LEU A 436 27.57 -41.73 23.99
CA LEU A 436 26.56 -42.26 24.89
C LEU A 436 26.38 -43.72 24.48
N GLY A 437 26.74 -44.64 25.38
CA GLY A 437 26.64 -46.07 25.14
C GLY A 437 25.24 -46.40 24.63
N ILE A 438 25.18 -47.16 23.54
CA ILE A 438 23.97 -47.54 22.81
C ILE A 438 22.86 -48.10 23.73
N GLY A 439 23.22 -48.76 24.84
CA GLY A 439 22.25 -49.22 25.85
C GLY A 439 21.43 -48.11 26.50
N TYR A 440 21.92 -46.86 26.50
CA TYR A 440 21.16 -45.70 26.97
C TYR A 440 19.94 -45.41 26.08
N LEU A 441 20.05 -45.56 24.76
CA LEU A 441 18.90 -45.37 23.86
C LEU A 441 17.85 -46.48 24.02
N GLY A 442 18.29 -47.72 24.22
CA GLY A 442 17.40 -48.84 24.53
C GLY A 442 16.67 -48.63 25.86
N ALA A 443 17.38 -48.20 26.89
CA ALA A 443 16.79 -47.86 28.18
C ALA A 443 15.79 -46.69 28.07
N LEU A 444 16.14 -45.63 27.35
CA LEU A 444 15.25 -44.49 27.10
C LEU A 444 14.00 -44.91 26.33
N PHE A 445 14.12 -45.67 25.24
CA PHE A 445 12.97 -46.15 24.48
C PHE A 445 12.08 -47.07 25.32
N SER A 446 12.65 -47.99 26.08
CA SER A 446 11.87 -48.87 26.98
C SER A 446 11.10 -48.06 28.03
N SER A 447 11.71 -47.01 28.59
CA SER A 447 11.09 -46.17 29.61
C SER A 447 9.89 -45.36 29.10
N LEU A 448 9.79 -45.10 27.79
CA LEU A 448 8.59 -44.51 27.16
C LEU A 448 7.34 -45.36 27.39
N PHE A 449 7.52 -46.69 27.47
CA PHE A 449 6.42 -47.65 27.57
C PHE A 449 6.26 -48.21 28.98
N THR A 450 7.35 -48.36 29.73
CA THR A 450 7.34 -48.93 31.08
C THR A 450 7.19 -47.88 32.18
N GLY A 451 7.49 -46.60 31.90
CA GLY A 451 7.51 -45.53 32.91
C GLY A 451 8.59 -45.70 33.98
N ASN A 452 9.50 -46.67 33.82
CA ASN A 452 10.59 -46.96 34.75
C ASN A 452 11.93 -46.57 34.10
N PRO A 453 12.61 -45.50 34.57
CA PRO A 453 13.89 -45.08 34.02
C PRO A 453 15.04 -46.06 34.30
N ALA A 454 14.84 -47.07 35.15
CA ALA A 454 15.85 -48.08 35.51
C ALA A 454 15.82 -49.35 34.67
N ALA A 455 14.92 -49.48 33.68
CA ALA A 455 14.91 -50.61 32.76
C ALA A 455 16.08 -50.50 31.77
N ILE A 456 17.24 -51.06 32.12
CA ILE A 456 18.43 -51.05 31.26
C ILE A 456 18.44 -52.31 30.39
N ALA A 457 18.13 -52.15 29.10
CA ALA A 457 18.44 -53.15 28.09
C ALA A 457 19.85 -52.85 27.52
N ALA A 458 20.85 -53.68 27.85
CA ALA A 458 22.19 -53.56 27.29
C ALA A 458 22.25 -54.28 25.93
N THR A 459 22.56 -53.55 24.85
CA THR A 459 22.53 -54.08 23.47
C THR A 459 23.88 -53.97 22.76
N ILE A 460 24.33 -55.08 22.19
CA ILE A 460 25.38 -55.16 21.16
C ILE A 460 24.67 -55.00 19.79
N GLY A 461 25.03 -53.99 18.99
CA GLY A 461 24.42 -53.74 17.66
C GLY A 461 23.90 -52.32 17.41
N GLY A 462 24.51 -51.30 18.02
CA GLY A 462 23.88 -49.98 18.15
C GLY A 462 23.67 -49.11 16.93
N GLY A 463 24.17 -49.53 15.77
CA GLY A 463 23.78 -48.87 14.52
C GLY A 463 22.36 -49.23 14.08
N ALA A 464 22.03 -50.52 14.10
CA ALA A 464 20.75 -51.03 13.61
C ALA A 464 19.57 -50.57 14.47
N MET A 465 19.71 -50.62 15.80
CA MET A 465 18.68 -50.16 16.73
C MET A 465 18.41 -48.66 16.60
N ALA A 466 19.45 -47.83 16.51
CA ALA A 466 19.28 -46.40 16.31
C ALA A 466 18.56 -46.12 14.98
N ASN A 467 18.93 -46.81 13.90
CA ASN A 467 18.27 -46.69 12.60
C ASN A 467 16.78 -47.08 12.66
N ALA A 468 16.46 -48.22 13.28
CA ALA A 468 15.09 -48.69 13.45
C ALA A 468 14.24 -47.71 14.28
N LEU A 469 14.76 -47.24 15.42
CA LEU A 469 14.09 -46.23 16.25
C LEU A 469 13.84 -44.94 15.48
N ALA A 470 14.80 -44.50 14.66
CA ALA A 470 14.65 -43.30 13.84
C ALA A 470 13.55 -43.46 12.78
N ARG A 471 13.42 -44.64 12.14
CA ARG A 471 12.34 -44.93 11.18
C ARG A 471 10.97 -44.92 11.85
N VAL A 472 10.86 -45.56 13.01
CA VAL A 472 9.61 -45.63 13.78
C VAL A 472 9.16 -44.24 14.21
N LEU A 473 10.04 -43.46 14.84
CA LEU A 473 9.72 -42.13 15.38
C LEU A 473 9.42 -41.09 14.29
N THR A 474 9.75 -41.39 13.03
CA THR A 474 9.48 -40.53 11.86
C THR A 474 8.38 -41.08 10.94
N SER A 475 7.91 -42.31 11.15
CA SER A 475 6.88 -42.93 10.30
C SER A 475 5.47 -42.36 10.56
N PRO A 476 4.68 -42.02 9.52
CA PRO A 476 3.34 -41.46 9.71
C PRO A 476 2.41 -42.38 10.53
N ARG A 477 2.49 -43.69 10.31
CA ARG A 477 1.63 -44.68 10.98
C ARG A 477 1.98 -44.84 12.46
N ALA A 478 3.25 -45.00 12.81
CA ALA A 478 3.64 -45.14 14.22
C ALA A 478 3.46 -43.81 14.97
N VAL A 479 3.68 -42.67 14.32
CA VAL A 479 3.46 -41.35 14.94
C VAL A 479 1.97 -41.12 15.24
N ASN A 480 1.08 -41.41 14.29
CA ASN A 480 -0.37 -41.30 14.50
C ASN A 480 -0.84 -42.25 15.60
N TRP A 481 -0.34 -43.49 15.59
CA TRP A 481 -0.59 -44.44 16.66
C TRP A 481 -0.12 -43.91 18.02
N LEU A 482 1.11 -43.38 18.12
CA LEU A 482 1.69 -42.92 19.37
C LEU A 482 0.93 -41.73 19.95
N ALA A 483 0.55 -40.77 19.09
CA ALA A 483 -0.22 -39.61 19.51
C ALA A 483 -1.61 -40.00 20.04
N ASN A 484 -2.28 -40.97 19.41
CA ASN A 484 -3.56 -41.49 19.87
C ASN A 484 -3.43 -42.40 21.11
N SER A 485 -2.28 -43.07 21.26
CA SER A 485 -1.98 -44.02 22.35
C SER A 485 -1.56 -43.37 23.66
N THR A 486 -1.34 -42.05 23.70
CA THR A 486 -1.12 -41.29 24.95
C THR A 486 -2.30 -41.37 25.94
N SER A 487 -3.42 -41.97 25.52
CA SER A 487 -4.62 -42.25 26.33
C SER A 487 -4.66 -43.67 26.94
N LEU A 488 -3.68 -44.55 26.65
CA LEU A 488 -3.70 -45.96 27.07
C LEU A 488 -3.10 -46.18 28.48
N PRO A 489 -3.59 -47.17 29.25
CA PRO A 489 -2.99 -47.58 30.52
C PRO A 489 -1.53 -48.04 30.36
N LYS A 490 -0.70 -47.77 31.38
CA LYS A 490 0.72 -48.21 31.41
C LYS A 490 0.79 -49.74 31.20
N GLY A 491 1.54 -50.18 30.18
CA GLY A 491 1.69 -51.60 29.81
C GLY A 491 0.89 -52.06 28.58
N ALA A 492 -0.22 -51.40 28.23
CA ALA A 492 -1.00 -51.75 27.02
C ALA A 492 -0.35 -51.25 25.71
N ALA A 493 0.63 -50.35 25.82
CA ALA A 493 1.32 -49.75 24.69
C ALA A 493 2.16 -50.76 23.89
N LEU A 494 2.83 -51.72 24.56
CA LEU A 494 3.65 -52.73 23.87
C LEU A 494 2.81 -53.74 23.09
N ALA A 495 1.68 -54.19 23.66
CA ALA A 495 0.78 -55.10 22.98
C ALA A 495 0.08 -54.45 21.76
N SER A 496 -0.36 -53.20 21.91
CA SER A 496 -0.96 -52.43 20.81
C SER A 496 0.06 -52.03 19.73
N LEU A 497 1.34 -51.83 20.09
CA LEU A 497 2.44 -51.68 19.12
C LEU A 497 2.67 -52.93 18.28
N ARG A 498 2.71 -54.11 18.92
CA ARG A 498 2.86 -55.39 18.21
C ARG A 498 1.69 -55.63 17.27
N GLN A 499 0.49 -55.32 17.73
CA GLN A 499 -0.70 -55.38 16.90
C GLN A 499 -0.58 -54.46 15.68
N LEU A 500 -0.13 -53.21 15.86
CA LEU A 500 0.11 -52.28 14.74
C LEU A 500 1.13 -52.84 13.73
N ALA A 501 2.27 -53.35 14.21
CA ALA A 501 3.31 -53.92 13.37
C ALA A 501 2.86 -55.19 12.63
N SER A 502 1.98 -55.99 13.23
CA SER A 502 1.41 -57.19 12.58
C SER A 502 0.32 -56.88 11.55
N GLN A 503 -0.24 -55.67 11.58
CA GLN A 503 -1.35 -55.24 10.74
C GLN A 503 -0.92 -54.32 9.59
N THR A 504 0.39 -54.12 9.38
CA THR A 504 0.90 -53.17 8.40
C THR A 504 2.05 -53.74 7.57
N ASP A 505 2.03 -53.48 6.27
CA ASP A 505 3.16 -53.74 5.36
C ASP A 505 4.17 -52.57 5.33
N ASP A 506 4.07 -51.64 6.29
CA ASP A 506 4.96 -50.48 6.37
C ASP A 506 6.36 -50.91 6.84
N PRO A 507 7.39 -50.83 5.98
CA PRO A 507 8.74 -51.27 6.34
C PRO A 507 9.34 -50.48 7.50
N ASP A 508 8.91 -49.23 7.72
CA ASP A 508 9.41 -48.39 8.81
C ASP A 508 8.76 -48.75 10.14
N VAL A 509 7.51 -49.23 10.13
CA VAL A 509 6.83 -49.79 11.30
C VAL A 509 7.32 -51.21 11.58
N ASN A 510 7.64 -51.99 10.54
CA ASN A 510 8.16 -53.35 10.69
C ASN A 510 9.58 -53.39 11.30
N ALA A 511 10.33 -52.30 11.24
CA ALA A 511 11.56 -52.13 12.02
C ALA A 511 11.33 -52.25 13.55
N LEU A 512 10.09 -52.11 14.03
CA LEU A 512 9.72 -52.43 15.42
C LEU A 512 9.83 -53.92 15.74
N GLN A 513 9.61 -54.81 14.78
CA GLN A 513 9.68 -56.25 15.00
C GLN A 513 11.12 -56.66 15.33
N ASP A 514 12.10 -56.08 14.64
CA ASP A 514 13.53 -56.27 14.94
C ASP A 514 13.89 -55.75 16.35
N LEU A 515 13.32 -54.63 16.77
CA LEU A 515 13.52 -54.06 18.11
C LEU A 515 12.89 -54.92 19.21
N VAL A 516 11.70 -55.47 18.97
CA VAL A 516 10.98 -56.34 19.91
C VAL A 516 11.64 -57.72 20.00
N ALA A 517 12.01 -58.32 18.87
CA ALA A 517 12.70 -59.61 18.84
C ALA A 517 14.05 -59.56 19.57
N THR A 518 14.78 -58.45 19.45
CA THR A 518 16.04 -58.23 20.19
C THR A 518 15.82 -58.12 21.71
N ALA A 519 14.65 -57.64 22.15
CA ALA A 519 14.29 -57.57 23.56
C ALA A 519 13.83 -58.94 24.12
N GLU A 520 13.10 -59.73 23.33
CA GLU A 520 12.55 -61.04 23.73
C GLU A 520 13.60 -62.15 23.78
N HIS A 521 14.62 -62.13 22.90
CA HIS A 521 15.74 -63.08 22.93
C HIS A 521 16.59 -63.03 24.21
N ARG A 522 16.26 -62.13 25.15
CA ARG A 522 16.95 -61.96 26.43
C ARG A 522 16.16 -62.49 27.62
N ASP A 523 14.83 -62.43 27.59
CA ASP A 523 14.00 -63.05 28.63
C ASP A 523 14.22 -64.58 28.67
N GLU A 524 14.55 -65.20 27.53
CA GLU A 524 14.94 -66.62 27.46
C GLU A 524 16.40 -66.90 27.91
N VAL A 525 17.30 -65.90 27.88
CA VAL A 525 18.72 -66.08 28.23
C VAL A 525 18.99 -65.79 29.71
N ASP A 526 18.28 -64.83 30.31
CA ASP A 526 18.39 -64.53 31.74
C ASP A 526 17.68 -65.60 32.61
N ASP A 527 16.71 -66.35 32.07
CA ASP A 527 16.06 -67.49 32.75
C ASP A 527 16.93 -68.77 32.78
N HIS A 528 18.00 -68.82 31.97
CA HIS A 528 18.91 -69.97 31.87
C HIS A 528 20.27 -69.78 32.55
N THR A 529 20.52 -68.64 33.20
CA THR A 529 21.76 -68.41 33.98
C THR A 529 21.54 -68.25 35.49
N GLY A 530 20.32 -68.52 35.96
CA GLY A 530 19.97 -68.58 37.38
C GLY A 530 19.94 -70.00 37.96
N GLN A 531 21.04 -70.75 37.89
CA GLN A 531 21.32 -71.89 38.78
C GLN A 531 22.74 -71.86 39.31
#